data_AF-A0A8G2BGH8-F1
#
_entry.id   AF-A0A8G2BGH8-F1
#
_cell.length_a   1.000
_cell.length_b   1.000
_cell.length_c   1.000
_cell.angle_alpha   90.00
_cell.angle_beta   90.00
_cell.angle_gamma   90.00
#
_symmetry.space_group_name_H-M   'P 1'
#
loop_
_entity.id
_entity.type
_entity.pdbx_description
1 polymer ?
#
loop_
_entity_poly.entity_id
_entity_poly.type
_entity_poly.pdbx_seq_one_letter_code
_entity_poly.pdbx_strand_id
1 'polypeptide(L)'
;MRTIESEVIPRLLLIHGVSPAEPRSRSGVTAADVELLASHLLARSDNFVDAFVLEIEARGVDLETLLLDLLAPSARLLGVMWEEDLCDFTDVTIALARLQRLLRTVSGRFEMTEEWNPSGPTVLLAVTPGEQHTFGLTLVSEFFRRAGWSVFDEIPETETEVVQRVRQQWFSVVGFSLSGELLRDRLASVIKSVRMSSRNRKVGVIVGGAMFQEHPEWVSLVGADASANDGLEAVVQSQSLSRLKGE
;
A
#
# COMPACT_ATOMS: atom_id res chain seq x y z
N MET A 1 -15.66 -6.58 51.49
CA MET A 1 -15.84 -7.11 50.13
C MET A 1 -16.60 -6.08 49.33
N ARG A 2 -16.03 -5.72 48.17
CA ARG A 2 -16.43 -4.72 47.15
C ARG A 2 -15.65 -3.39 47.18
N THR A 3 -14.81 -3.35 46.15
CA THR A 3 -13.72 -2.48 45.74
C THR A 3 -14.21 -1.10 45.32
N ILE A 4 -13.49 -0.08 45.73
CA ILE A 4 -13.53 1.27 45.16
C ILE A 4 -12.53 1.25 44.01
N GLU A 5 -13.00 1.16 42.77
CA GLU A 5 -12.16 1.43 41.60
C GLU A 5 -12.15 2.93 41.36
N SER A 6 -11.01 3.53 41.68
CA SER A 6 -10.64 4.89 41.33
C SER A 6 -10.36 4.98 39.84
N GLU A 7 -11.28 5.54 39.07
CA GLU A 7 -10.99 6.01 37.72
C GLU A 7 -10.08 7.24 37.80
N VAL A 8 -8.78 7.00 37.61
CA VAL A 8 -7.80 8.05 37.34
C VAL A 8 -8.04 8.52 35.92
N ILE A 9 -8.70 9.66 35.74
CA ILE A 9 -8.78 10.37 34.45
C ILE A 9 -7.41 11.01 34.19
N PRO A 10 -6.63 10.60 33.17
CA PRO A 10 -5.42 11.33 32.83
C PRO A 10 -5.80 12.64 32.14
N ARG A 11 -5.61 13.76 32.84
CA ARG A 11 -5.69 15.15 32.31
C ARG A 11 -4.55 15.46 31.33
N LEU A 12 -4.39 14.65 30.28
CA LEU A 12 -3.43 14.88 29.19
C LEU A 12 -4.07 14.84 27.78
N LEU A 13 -5.39 14.66 27.70
CA LEU A 13 -6.17 14.64 26.45
C LEU A 13 -6.62 16.02 25.94
N LEU A 14 -6.00 17.12 26.38
CA LEU A 14 -6.42 18.49 26.04
C LEU A 14 -5.38 19.31 25.25
N ILE A 15 -4.35 18.68 24.68
CA ILE A 15 -3.31 19.42 23.91
C ILE A 15 -3.16 18.96 22.45
N HIS A 16 -3.76 17.85 22.04
CA HIS A 16 -3.86 17.50 20.62
C HIS A 16 -5.32 17.18 20.29
N GLY A 17 -5.95 18.02 19.48
CA GLY A 17 -7.32 17.86 18.97
C GLY A 17 -7.46 16.68 18.01
N VAL A 18 -7.04 15.49 18.42
CA VAL A 18 -7.36 14.24 17.77
C VAL A 18 -8.55 13.69 18.51
N SER A 19 -9.75 13.91 17.96
CA SER A 19 -10.93 13.19 18.39
C SER A 19 -10.65 11.69 18.24
N PRO A 20 -10.97 10.84 19.24
CA PRO A 20 -10.94 9.40 19.02
C PRO A 20 -11.88 9.11 17.85
N ALA A 21 -11.32 8.58 16.76
CA ALA A 21 -12.10 8.25 15.57
C ALA A 21 -13.24 7.32 16.00
N GLU A 22 -14.48 7.76 15.77
CA GLU A 22 -15.64 6.88 15.87
C GLU A 22 -15.40 5.66 14.98
N PRO A 23 -15.89 4.47 15.36
CA PRO A 23 -15.75 3.28 14.52
C PRO A 23 -16.39 3.57 13.17
N ARG A 24 -15.56 3.66 12.12
CA ARG A 24 -15.97 3.91 10.73
C ARG A 24 -17.13 2.96 10.40
N SER A 25 -18.25 3.55 10.00
CA SER A 25 -19.48 2.86 9.61
C SER A 25 -19.20 1.67 8.69
N ARG A 26 -19.90 0.55 8.94
CA ARG A 26 -19.87 -0.71 8.19
C ARG A 26 -19.68 -0.47 6.68
N SER A 27 -18.61 -1.03 6.13
CA SER A 27 -18.21 -0.98 4.72
C SER A 27 -19.41 -1.11 3.78
N GLY A 28 -19.60 -0.14 2.88
CA GLY A 28 -20.61 -0.17 1.82
C GLY A 28 -20.27 -1.15 0.69
N VAL A 29 -19.11 -1.82 0.79
CA VAL A 29 -18.61 -2.84 -0.12
C VAL A 29 -18.73 -4.21 0.55
N THR A 30 -19.25 -5.18 -0.19
CA THR A 30 -19.44 -6.55 0.28
C THR A 30 -18.50 -7.52 -0.44
N ALA A 31 -18.34 -8.73 0.11
CA ALA A 31 -17.60 -9.80 -0.59
C ALA A 31 -18.20 -10.13 -1.97
N ALA A 32 -19.53 -10.03 -2.11
CA ALA A 32 -20.21 -10.22 -3.39
C ALA A 32 -19.83 -9.13 -4.42
N ASP A 33 -19.60 -7.88 -3.97
CA ASP A 33 -19.14 -6.81 -4.86
C ASP A 33 -17.72 -7.10 -5.38
N VAL A 34 -16.85 -7.67 -4.54
CA VAL A 34 -15.48 -8.08 -4.91
C VAL A 34 -15.50 -9.19 -5.96
N GLU A 35 -16.32 -10.23 -5.75
CA GLU A 35 -16.52 -11.34 -6.68
C GLU A 35 -17.09 -10.86 -8.02
N LEU A 36 -18.07 -9.95 -7.97
CA LEU A 36 -18.70 -9.39 -9.16
C LEU A 36 -17.71 -8.52 -9.95
N LEU A 37 -16.92 -7.69 -9.28
CA LEU A 37 -15.86 -6.91 -9.94
C LEU A 37 -14.82 -7.82 -10.58
N ALA A 38 -14.32 -8.85 -9.87
CA ALA A 38 -13.36 -9.80 -10.42
C ALA A 38 -13.93 -10.50 -11.68
N SER A 39 -15.19 -10.91 -11.63
CA SER A 39 -15.91 -11.48 -12.77
C SER A 39 -16.01 -10.51 -13.95
N HIS A 40 -16.32 -9.23 -13.70
CA HIS A 40 -16.35 -8.20 -14.74
C HIS A 40 -14.97 -7.90 -15.33
N LEU A 41 -13.90 -7.94 -14.53
CA LEU A 41 -12.53 -7.72 -15.00
C LEU A 41 -12.05 -8.84 -15.93
N LEU A 42 -12.47 -10.07 -15.67
CA LEU A 42 -12.20 -11.23 -16.53
C LEU A 42 -13.09 -11.26 -17.78
N ALA A 43 -14.29 -10.70 -17.71
CA ALA A 43 -15.18 -10.62 -18.87
C ALA A 43 -14.56 -9.74 -19.97
N ARG A 44 -14.70 -10.10 -21.25
CA ARG A 44 -14.08 -9.38 -22.39
C ARG A 44 -14.62 -7.95 -22.65
N SER A 45 -15.52 -7.42 -21.83
CA SER A 45 -16.25 -6.17 -22.06
C SER A 45 -15.99 -5.13 -20.95
N ASP A 46 -15.35 -4.01 -21.31
CA ASP A 46 -14.97 -2.94 -20.38
C ASP A 46 -16.17 -2.16 -19.80
N ASN A 47 -17.29 -2.08 -20.54
CA ASN A 47 -18.45 -1.26 -20.15
C ASN A 47 -19.08 -1.67 -18.81
N PHE A 48 -18.96 -2.95 -18.42
CA PHE A 48 -19.52 -3.44 -17.16
C PHE A 48 -18.71 -3.00 -15.95
N VAL A 49 -17.39 -2.85 -16.09
CA VAL A 49 -16.49 -2.48 -14.99
C VAL A 49 -16.75 -1.03 -14.56
N ASP A 50 -16.78 -0.10 -15.52
CA ASP A 50 -16.95 1.32 -15.22
C ASP A 50 -18.36 1.61 -14.66
N ALA A 51 -19.40 0.98 -15.22
CA ALA A 51 -20.77 1.10 -14.73
C ALA A 51 -20.92 0.55 -13.31
N PHE A 52 -20.31 -0.61 -13.03
CA PHE A 52 -20.35 -1.21 -11.70
C PHE A 52 -19.68 -0.32 -10.64
N VAL A 53 -18.51 0.24 -10.95
CA VAL A 53 -17.83 1.13 -9.99
C VAL A 53 -18.62 2.42 -9.73
N LEU A 54 -19.27 2.98 -10.75
CA LEU A 54 -20.18 4.12 -10.57
C LEU A 54 -21.36 3.77 -9.64
N GLU A 55 -21.88 2.55 -9.71
CA GLU A 55 -22.92 2.08 -8.78
C GLU A 55 -22.40 2.00 -7.35
N ILE A 56 -21.19 1.46 -7.15
CA ILE A 56 -20.57 1.42 -5.81
C ILE A 56 -20.34 2.84 -5.29
N GLU A 57 -19.79 3.75 -6.11
CA GLU A 57 -19.61 5.17 -5.76
C GLU A 57 -20.93 5.84 -5.37
N ALA A 58 -22.04 5.53 -6.07
CA ALA A 58 -23.37 6.06 -5.77
C ALA A 58 -23.92 5.61 -4.40
N ARG A 59 -23.34 4.58 -3.78
CA ARG A 59 -23.64 4.17 -2.39
C ARG A 59 -23.01 5.12 -1.36
N GLY A 60 -22.21 6.10 -1.79
CA GLY A 60 -21.56 7.08 -0.93
C GLY A 60 -20.31 6.56 -0.24
N VAL A 61 -19.67 5.53 -0.80
CA VAL A 61 -18.37 5.04 -0.29
C VAL A 61 -17.27 6.05 -0.60
N ASP A 62 -16.31 6.18 0.31
CA ASP A 62 -15.15 7.02 0.08
C ASP A 62 -14.10 6.29 -0.77
N LEU A 63 -13.08 7.05 -1.19
CA LEU A 63 -11.99 6.49 -1.98
C LEU A 63 -11.22 5.42 -1.22
N GLU A 64 -10.98 5.60 0.08
CA GLU A 64 -10.25 4.61 0.89
C GLU A 64 -10.96 3.25 0.83
N THR A 65 -12.27 3.24 1.01
CA THR A 65 -13.12 2.04 0.90
C THR A 65 -13.04 1.44 -0.50
N LEU A 66 -13.12 2.23 -1.57
CA LEU A 66 -12.97 1.71 -2.94
C LEU A 66 -11.61 1.05 -3.16
N LEU A 67 -10.53 1.69 -2.71
CA LEU A 67 -9.18 1.18 -2.92
C LEU A 67 -8.89 -0.08 -2.06
N LEU A 68 -9.25 -0.04 -0.78
CA LEU A 68 -8.87 -1.07 0.20
C LEU A 68 -9.90 -2.21 0.34
N ASP A 69 -11.19 -1.93 0.15
CA ASP A 69 -12.26 -2.91 0.34
C ASP A 69 -12.82 -3.47 -0.97
N LEU A 70 -12.59 -2.82 -2.11
CA LEU A 70 -13.01 -3.31 -3.43
C LEU A 70 -11.83 -3.69 -4.32
N LEU A 71 -10.97 -2.74 -4.66
CA LEU A 71 -9.91 -2.94 -5.65
C LEU A 71 -8.80 -3.89 -5.16
N ALA A 72 -8.28 -3.69 -3.93
CA ALA A 72 -7.25 -4.56 -3.37
C ALA A 72 -7.74 -6.02 -3.18
N PRO A 73 -8.94 -6.28 -2.63
CA PRO A 73 -9.50 -7.62 -2.55
C PRO A 73 -9.76 -8.26 -3.93
N SER A 74 -10.21 -7.50 -4.92
CA SER A 74 -10.40 -8.04 -6.28
C SER A 74 -9.07 -8.46 -6.91
N ALA A 75 -7.97 -7.74 -6.69
CA ALA A 75 -6.64 -8.17 -7.14
C ALA A 75 -6.20 -9.48 -6.48
N ARG A 76 -6.44 -9.62 -5.17
CA ARG A 76 -6.13 -10.87 -4.44
C ARG A 76 -6.96 -12.04 -4.96
N LEU A 77 -8.26 -11.82 -5.18
CA LEU A 77 -9.15 -12.84 -5.73
C LEU A 77 -8.71 -13.27 -7.13
N LEU A 78 -8.30 -12.34 -8.00
CA LEU A 78 -7.73 -12.68 -9.31
C LEU A 78 -6.46 -13.53 -9.19
N GLY A 79 -5.61 -13.26 -8.19
CA GLY A 79 -4.44 -14.08 -7.88
C GLY A 79 -4.81 -15.51 -7.48
N VAL A 80 -5.78 -15.67 -6.57
CA VAL A 80 -6.30 -16.99 -6.17
C VAL A 80 -6.93 -17.73 -7.35
N MET A 81 -7.70 -17.05 -8.20
CA MET A 81 -8.29 -17.67 -9.38
C MET A 81 -7.23 -18.17 -10.37
N TRP A 82 -6.12 -17.44 -10.50
CA TRP A 82 -4.98 -17.88 -11.31
C TRP A 82 -4.28 -19.10 -10.69
N GLU A 83 -4.02 -19.08 -9.38
CA GLU A 83 -3.39 -20.19 -8.66
C GLU A 83 -4.23 -21.49 -8.68
N GLU A 84 -5.56 -21.35 -8.70
CA GLU A 84 -6.53 -22.45 -8.77
C GLU A 84 -6.90 -22.84 -10.22
N ASP A 85 -6.13 -22.39 -11.23
CA ASP A 85 -6.35 -22.68 -12.66
C ASP A 85 -7.76 -22.29 -13.19
N LEU A 86 -8.42 -21.32 -12.56
CA LEU A 86 -9.75 -20.82 -12.94
C LEU A 86 -9.71 -19.75 -14.04
N CYS A 87 -8.54 -19.15 -14.28
CA CYS A 87 -8.28 -18.25 -15.40
C CYS A 87 -6.87 -18.49 -15.93
N ASP A 88 -6.62 -18.11 -17.19
CA ASP A 88 -5.29 -18.24 -17.78
C ASP A 88 -4.43 -16.98 -17.62
N PHE A 89 -3.15 -17.06 -18.03
CA PHE A 89 -2.20 -15.96 -17.92
C PHE A 89 -2.67 -14.70 -18.66
N THR A 90 -3.33 -14.87 -19.81
CA THR A 90 -3.83 -13.75 -20.61
C THR A 90 -4.99 -13.08 -19.88
N ASP A 91 -5.91 -13.88 -19.33
CA ASP A 91 -7.07 -13.40 -18.61
C ASP A 91 -6.66 -12.58 -17.37
N VAL A 92 -5.77 -13.12 -16.52
CA VAL A 92 -5.31 -12.40 -15.32
C VAL A 92 -4.51 -11.15 -15.67
N THR A 93 -3.70 -11.18 -16.73
CA THR A 93 -2.94 -10.01 -17.21
C THR A 93 -3.88 -8.89 -17.67
N ILE A 94 -4.91 -9.22 -18.45
CA ILE A 94 -5.89 -8.24 -18.92
C ILE A 94 -6.72 -7.70 -17.75
N ALA A 95 -7.17 -8.57 -16.85
CA ALA A 95 -7.93 -8.19 -15.66
C ALA A 95 -7.13 -7.22 -14.77
N LEU A 96 -5.84 -7.48 -14.56
CA LEU A 96 -4.96 -6.59 -13.77
C LEU A 96 -4.72 -5.25 -14.46
N ALA A 97 -4.53 -5.24 -15.78
CA ALA A 97 -4.38 -4.00 -16.55
C ALA A 97 -5.65 -3.12 -16.47
N ARG A 98 -6.83 -3.74 -16.51
CA ARG A 98 -8.12 -3.07 -16.30
C ARG A 98 -8.25 -2.53 -14.89
N LEU A 99 -7.85 -3.31 -13.88
CA LEU A 99 -7.88 -2.90 -12.48
C LEU A 99 -6.93 -1.71 -12.22
N GLN A 100 -5.74 -1.69 -12.83
CA GLN A 100 -4.83 -0.55 -12.80
C GLN A 100 -5.41 0.69 -13.48
N ARG A 101 -6.14 0.53 -14.60
CA ARG A 101 -6.86 1.65 -15.25
C ARG A 101 -7.95 2.18 -14.35
N LEU A 102 -8.72 1.29 -13.72
CA LEU A 102 -9.79 1.63 -12.80
C LEU A 102 -9.27 2.43 -11.61
N LEU A 103 -8.16 2.01 -11.00
CA LEU A 103 -7.49 2.75 -9.93
C LEU A 103 -7.21 4.20 -10.36
N ARG A 104 -6.62 4.42 -11.53
CA ARG A 104 -6.32 5.78 -12.04
C ARG A 104 -7.60 6.59 -12.27
N THR A 105 -8.62 5.98 -12.84
CA THR A 105 -9.92 6.63 -13.11
C THR A 105 -10.60 7.06 -11.81
N VAL A 106 -10.74 6.14 -10.86
CA VAL A 106 -11.38 6.41 -9.57
C VAL A 106 -10.59 7.47 -8.82
N SER A 107 -9.27 7.32 -8.73
CA SER A 107 -8.39 8.30 -8.07
C SER A 107 -8.55 9.70 -8.66
N GLY A 108 -8.62 9.84 -9.99
CA GLY A 108 -8.79 11.14 -10.65
C GLY A 108 -10.13 11.84 -10.39
N ARG A 109 -11.13 11.15 -9.83
CA ARG A 109 -12.45 11.74 -9.49
C ARG A 109 -12.49 12.38 -8.10
N PHE A 110 -11.56 12.02 -7.22
CA PHE A 110 -11.50 12.52 -5.84
C PHE A 110 -10.46 13.62 -5.73
N GLU A 111 -10.79 14.68 -4.98
CA GLU A 111 -9.86 15.76 -4.65
C GLU A 111 -8.61 15.21 -3.94
N MET A 112 -7.47 15.87 -4.15
CA MET A 112 -6.25 15.55 -3.41
C MET A 112 -6.40 15.98 -1.96
N THR A 113 -5.98 15.12 -1.03
CA THR A 113 -6.07 15.38 0.41
C THR A 113 -5.06 16.45 0.86
N GLU A 114 -3.89 16.48 0.23
CA GLU A 114 -2.85 17.48 0.46
C GLU A 114 -2.37 18.08 -0.87
N GLU A 115 -2.03 19.37 -0.84
CA GLU A 115 -1.38 20.03 -1.98
C GLU A 115 0.04 19.48 -2.16
N TRP A 116 0.47 19.34 -3.42
CA TRP A 116 1.84 18.93 -3.71
C TRP A 116 2.84 19.95 -3.15
N ASN A 117 3.71 19.46 -2.25
CA ASN A 117 4.80 20.24 -1.69
C ASN A 117 6.14 19.80 -2.30
N PRO A 118 6.82 20.65 -3.10
CA PRO A 118 8.14 20.32 -3.67
C PRO A 118 9.23 20.09 -2.62
N SER A 119 9.04 20.60 -1.40
CA SER A 119 9.94 20.38 -0.24
C SER A 119 9.39 19.31 0.72
N GLY A 120 8.33 18.60 0.32
CA GLY A 120 7.74 17.51 1.06
C GLY A 120 8.65 16.28 1.12
N PRO A 121 8.27 15.28 1.95
CA PRO A 121 9.06 14.07 2.09
C PRO A 121 9.06 13.25 0.78
N THR A 122 10.19 12.60 0.50
CA THR A 122 10.38 11.78 -0.71
C THR A 122 10.43 10.31 -0.35
N VAL A 123 9.68 9.48 -1.08
CA VAL A 123 9.68 8.01 -0.91
C VAL A 123 10.07 7.33 -2.21
N LEU A 124 10.88 6.28 -2.10
CA LEU A 124 11.09 5.29 -3.17
C LEU A 124 10.25 4.06 -2.83
N LEU A 125 9.28 3.73 -3.68
CA LEU A 125 8.45 2.54 -3.55
C LEU A 125 8.88 1.56 -4.65
N ALA A 126 9.26 0.34 -4.28
CA ALA A 126 9.67 -0.68 -5.22
C ALA A 126 9.05 -2.03 -4.91
N VAL A 127 8.78 -2.84 -5.92
CA VAL A 127 8.64 -4.28 -5.69
C VAL A 127 10.01 -4.89 -5.46
N THR A 128 10.08 -6.00 -4.73
CA THR A 128 11.33 -6.74 -4.57
C THR A 128 11.85 -7.19 -5.95
N PRO A 129 13.15 -7.06 -6.29
CA PRO A 129 13.62 -7.43 -7.62
C PRO A 129 13.27 -8.88 -8.01
N GLY A 130 12.58 -9.04 -9.14
CA GLY A 130 12.02 -10.32 -9.60
C GLY A 130 10.61 -10.64 -9.12
N GLU A 131 9.99 -9.78 -8.31
CA GLU A 131 8.58 -9.86 -7.92
C GLU A 131 7.68 -9.48 -9.10
N GLN A 132 6.60 -10.23 -9.28
CA GLN A 132 5.63 -10.03 -10.36
C GLN A 132 4.38 -9.28 -9.89
N HIS A 133 4.11 -9.28 -8.58
CA HIS A 133 2.95 -8.63 -7.99
C HIS A 133 3.17 -7.12 -7.81
N THR A 134 2.72 -6.33 -8.78
CA THR A 134 2.96 -4.88 -8.84
C THR A 134 1.75 -4.00 -8.47
N PHE A 135 0.54 -4.58 -8.46
CA PHE A 135 -0.68 -3.80 -8.20
C PHE A 135 -0.76 -3.25 -6.78
N GLY A 136 -0.38 -4.05 -5.77
CA GLY A 136 -0.34 -3.59 -4.38
C GLY A 136 0.56 -2.37 -4.21
N LEU A 137 1.73 -2.36 -4.87
CA LEU A 137 2.61 -1.19 -4.88
C LEU A 137 1.91 0.03 -5.50
N THR A 138 1.22 -0.15 -6.63
CA THR A 138 0.49 0.94 -7.31
C THR A 138 -0.56 1.58 -6.39
N LEU A 139 -1.28 0.78 -5.60
CA LEU A 139 -2.21 1.27 -4.58
C LEU A 139 -1.49 2.07 -3.51
N VAL A 140 -0.41 1.52 -2.94
CA VAL A 140 0.39 2.22 -1.91
C VAL A 140 0.89 3.56 -2.45
N SER A 141 1.41 3.61 -3.67
CA SER A 141 1.88 4.84 -4.31
C SER A 141 0.80 5.91 -4.41
N GLU A 142 -0.45 5.53 -4.67
CA GLU A 142 -1.58 6.47 -4.68
C GLU A 142 -1.82 7.10 -3.29
N PHE A 143 -1.79 6.31 -2.22
CA PHE A 143 -1.90 6.83 -0.85
C PHE A 143 -0.78 7.81 -0.51
N PHE A 144 0.47 7.50 -0.90
CA PHE A 144 1.59 8.42 -0.66
C PHE A 144 1.45 9.73 -1.44
N ARG A 145 1.03 9.69 -2.71
CA ARG A 145 0.78 10.92 -3.50
C ARG A 145 -0.29 11.79 -2.85
N ARG A 146 -1.36 11.17 -2.36
CA ARG A 146 -2.46 11.89 -1.67
C ARG A 146 -2.03 12.50 -0.35
N ALA A 147 -1.09 11.87 0.33
CA ALA A 147 -0.46 12.38 1.54
C ALA A 147 0.71 13.34 1.26
N GLY A 148 0.76 13.94 0.07
CA GLY A 148 1.72 15.00 -0.27
C GLY A 148 3.17 14.55 -0.50
N TRP A 149 3.44 13.24 -0.57
CA TRP A 149 4.80 12.73 -0.79
C TRP A 149 5.23 12.87 -2.25
N SER A 150 6.52 13.13 -2.45
CA SER A 150 7.16 12.93 -3.75
C SER A 150 7.48 11.44 -3.92
N VAL A 151 6.69 10.76 -4.75
CA VAL A 151 6.75 9.30 -4.93
C VAL A 151 7.57 8.91 -6.15
N PHE A 152 8.50 7.99 -5.96
CA PHE A 152 9.27 7.33 -7.01
C PHE A 152 8.91 5.86 -7.01
N ASP A 153 8.26 5.39 -8.07
CA ASP A 153 7.90 3.98 -8.23
C ASP A 153 8.93 3.27 -9.09
N GLU A 154 9.39 2.09 -8.65
CA GLU A 154 10.32 1.26 -9.41
C GLU A 154 9.82 -0.19 -9.46
N ILE A 155 9.96 -0.81 -10.63
CA ILE A 155 9.77 -2.26 -10.81
C ILE A 155 11.13 -2.81 -11.23
N PRO A 156 12.07 -2.97 -10.28
CA PRO A 156 13.44 -3.28 -10.61
C PRO A 156 13.58 -4.74 -11.07
N GLU A 157 14.35 -4.96 -12.13
CA GLU A 157 14.77 -6.32 -12.48
C GLU A 157 15.91 -6.79 -11.57
N THR A 158 16.77 -5.85 -11.13
CA THR A 158 17.98 -6.13 -10.36
C THR A 158 18.12 -5.25 -9.11
N GLU A 159 18.87 -5.76 -8.12
CA GLU A 159 19.26 -4.97 -6.94
C GLU A 159 20.04 -3.70 -7.33
N THR A 160 20.80 -3.75 -8.41
CA THR A 160 21.64 -2.63 -8.88
C THR A 160 20.81 -1.40 -9.24
N GLU A 161 19.62 -1.58 -9.82
CA GLU A 161 18.73 -0.46 -10.19
C GLU A 161 18.26 0.31 -8.96
N VAL A 162 17.84 -0.41 -7.92
CA VAL A 162 17.44 0.21 -6.64
C VAL A 162 18.62 0.93 -6.00
N VAL A 163 19.81 0.30 -6.00
CA VAL A 163 21.04 0.89 -5.45
C VAL A 163 21.45 2.16 -6.21
N GLN A 164 21.37 2.16 -7.54
CA GLN A 164 21.62 3.33 -8.37
C GLN A 164 20.67 4.48 -8.00
N ARG A 165 19.38 4.16 -7.82
CA ARG A 165 18.37 5.17 -7.48
C ARG A 165 18.67 5.86 -6.16
N VAL A 166 18.92 5.10 -5.09
CA VAL A 166 19.20 5.66 -3.75
C VAL A 166 20.56 6.37 -3.66
N ARG A 167 21.48 6.13 -4.61
CA ARG A 167 22.74 6.89 -4.75
C ARG A 167 22.55 8.23 -5.45
N GLN A 168 21.62 8.31 -6.39
CA GLN A 168 21.38 9.50 -7.19
C GLN A 168 20.45 10.49 -6.48
N GLN A 169 19.42 9.97 -5.80
CA GLN A 169 18.38 10.76 -5.16
C GLN A 169 18.38 10.56 -3.65
N TRP A 170 18.06 11.63 -2.91
CA TRP A 170 17.81 11.54 -1.47
C TRP A 170 16.36 11.11 -1.22
N PHE A 171 16.18 10.14 -0.32
CA PHE A 171 14.88 9.62 0.09
C PHE A 171 14.76 9.64 1.62
N SER A 172 13.60 10.05 2.13
CA SER A 172 13.27 9.91 3.55
C SER A 172 13.04 8.44 3.88
N VAL A 173 12.30 7.75 3.01
CA VAL A 173 11.87 6.36 3.18
C VAL A 173 12.04 5.59 1.88
N VAL A 174 12.41 4.31 1.98
CA VAL A 174 12.31 3.32 0.90
C VAL A 174 11.33 2.24 1.33
N GLY A 175 10.30 2.00 0.52
CA GLY A 175 9.30 0.97 0.73
C GLY A 175 9.48 -0.20 -0.24
N PHE A 176 9.40 -1.43 0.27
CA PHE A 176 9.42 -2.64 -0.55
C PHE A 176 8.15 -3.45 -0.42
N SER A 177 7.61 -3.89 -1.56
CA SER A 177 6.52 -4.88 -1.61
C SER A 177 7.07 -6.28 -1.89
N LEU A 178 6.57 -7.27 -1.17
CA LEU A 178 6.86 -8.69 -1.36
C LEU A 178 5.59 -9.53 -1.16
N SER A 179 5.25 -10.32 -2.17
CA SER A 179 4.12 -11.25 -2.12
C SER A 179 4.55 -12.71 -2.30
N GLY A 180 5.75 -12.99 -2.81
CA GLY A 180 6.29 -14.35 -2.91
C GLY A 180 7.33 -14.71 -1.85
N GLU A 181 7.27 -15.92 -1.29
CA GLU A 181 8.20 -16.40 -0.25
C GLU A 181 9.66 -16.48 -0.74
N LEU A 182 9.88 -16.88 -2.00
CA LEU A 182 11.19 -17.18 -2.56
C LEU A 182 12.16 -15.98 -2.62
N LEU A 183 11.65 -14.75 -2.52
CA LEU A 183 12.44 -13.54 -2.67
C LEU A 183 12.81 -12.87 -1.33
N ARG A 184 12.48 -13.46 -0.17
CA ARG A 184 12.80 -12.90 1.15
C ARG A 184 14.29 -12.60 1.33
N ASP A 185 15.15 -13.57 1.04
CA ASP A 185 16.60 -13.41 1.23
C ASP A 185 17.18 -12.38 0.24
N ARG A 186 16.58 -12.28 -0.96
CA ARG A 186 16.91 -11.24 -1.92
C ARG A 186 16.50 -9.86 -1.39
N LEU A 187 15.32 -9.73 -0.81
CA LEU A 187 14.89 -8.48 -0.18
C LEU A 187 15.83 -8.06 0.94
N ALA A 188 16.27 -8.99 1.78
CA ALA A 188 17.27 -8.72 2.83
C ALA A 188 18.60 -8.18 2.25
N SER A 189 19.08 -8.77 1.15
CA SER A 189 20.26 -8.27 0.41
C SER A 189 20.05 -6.84 -0.10
N VAL A 190 18.92 -6.59 -0.75
CA VAL A 190 18.57 -5.27 -1.32
C VAL A 190 18.50 -4.21 -0.23
N ILE A 191 17.83 -4.49 0.90
CA ILE A 191 17.71 -3.56 2.02
C ILE A 191 19.09 -3.23 2.59
N LYS A 192 19.96 -4.23 2.76
CA LYS A 192 21.34 -4.01 3.20
C LYS A 192 22.09 -3.09 2.24
N SER A 193 22.00 -3.33 0.94
CA SER A 193 22.67 -2.51 -0.08
C SER A 193 22.10 -1.09 -0.18
N VAL A 194 20.80 -0.91 0.00
CA VAL A 194 20.15 0.40 0.10
C VAL A 194 20.72 1.19 1.27
N ARG A 195 20.80 0.59 2.47
CA ARG A 195 21.37 1.28 3.64
C ARG A 195 22.83 1.67 3.45
N MET A 196 23.63 0.82 2.80
CA MET A 196 25.04 1.09 2.51
C MET A 196 25.25 2.18 1.46
N SER A 197 24.32 2.31 0.51
CA SER A 197 24.49 3.15 -0.69
C SER A 197 23.64 4.42 -0.70
N SER A 198 22.62 4.51 0.16
CA SER A 198 21.71 5.66 0.20
C SER A 198 22.44 6.96 0.53
N ARG A 199 22.04 8.04 -0.16
CA ARG A 199 22.42 9.42 0.20
C ARG A 199 21.96 9.81 1.61
N ASN A 200 20.88 9.18 2.09
CA ASN A 200 20.40 9.34 3.45
C ASN A 200 20.89 8.18 4.32
N ARG A 201 21.86 8.42 5.20
CA ARG A 201 22.36 7.42 6.16
C ARG A 201 21.34 6.99 7.20
N LYS A 202 20.32 7.82 7.44
CA LYS A 202 19.19 7.54 8.33
C LYS A 202 17.94 7.21 7.51
N VAL A 203 18.06 6.61 6.33
CA VAL A 203 16.88 6.23 5.54
C VAL A 203 15.98 5.26 6.32
N GLY A 204 14.69 5.53 6.34
CA GLY A 204 13.67 4.60 6.82
C GLY A 204 13.43 3.52 5.77
N VAL A 205 13.28 2.27 6.20
CA VAL A 205 12.92 1.16 5.33
C VAL A 205 11.62 0.55 5.83
N ILE A 206 10.58 0.57 5.00
CA ILE A 206 9.29 -0.05 5.29
C ILE A 206 9.06 -1.22 4.33
N VAL A 207 8.40 -2.27 4.81
CA VAL A 207 8.05 -3.43 4.00
C VAL A 207 6.56 -3.73 4.06
N GLY A 208 6.02 -4.32 3.01
CA GLY A 208 4.61 -4.71 2.94
C GLY A 208 4.37 -5.77 1.88
N GLY A 209 3.11 -6.13 1.69
CA GLY A 209 2.69 -7.25 0.85
C GLY A 209 2.29 -8.47 1.68
N ALA A 210 1.71 -9.46 1.02
CA ALA A 210 1.04 -10.61 1.68
C ALA A 210 1.97 -11.35 2.65
N MET A 211 3.24 -11.52 2.27
CA MET A 211 4.22 -12.24 3.08
C MET A 211 4.48 -11.62 4.44
N PHE A 212 4.36 -10.30 4.59
CA PHE A 212 4.58 -9.64 5.89
C PHE A 212 3.33 -9.66 6.79
N GLN A 213 2.16 -9.94 6.22
CA GLN A 213 0.94 -10.20 7.00
C GLN A 213 0.96 -11.63 7.54
N GLU A 214 1.40 -12.58 6.71
CA GLU A 214 1.51 -14.00 7.06
C GLU A 214 2.71 -14.28 7.99
N HIS A 215 3.82 -13.57 7.78
CA HIS A 215 5.08 -13.72 8.51
C HIS A 215 5.58 -12.38 9.10
N PRO A 216 4.94 -11.84 10.16
CA PRO A 216 5.36 -10.58 10.78
C PRO A 216 6.82 -10.59 11.27
N GLU A 217 7.37 -11.74 11.62
CA GLU A 217 8.77 -11.89 12.06
C GLU A 217 9.78 -11.54 10.96
N TRP A 218 9.39 -11.63 9.67
CA TRP A 218 10.27 -11.33 8.55
C TRP A 218 10.74 -9.88 8.51
N VAL A 219 9.98 -8.95 9.08
CA VAL A 219 10.35 -7.52 9.15
C VAL A 219 11.76 -7.36 9.73
N SER A 220 12.02 -8.05 10.84
CA SER A 220 13.33 -8.03 11.50
C SER A 220 14.40 -8.80 10.72
N LEU A 221 14.03 -9.94 10.10
CA LEU A 221 14.95 -10.80 9.35
C LEU A 221 15.47 -10.13 8.08
N VAL A 222 14.64 -9.34 7.40
CA VAL A 222 15.05 -8.59 6.21
C VAL A 222 15.72 -7.24 6.53
N GLY A 223 15.74 -6.84 7.81
CA GLY A 223 16.36 -5.60 8.27
C GLY A 223 15.55 -4.32 7.99
N ALA A 224 14.23 -4.44 7.88
CA ALA A 224 13.31 -3.32 7.76
C ALA A 224 13.07 -2.63 9.12
N ASP A 225 12.67 -1.36 9.10
CA ASP A 225 12.36 -0.59 10.31
C ASP A 225 10.89 -0.75 10.73
N ALA A 226 9.98 -1.00 9.78
CA ALA A 226 8.56 -1.19 10.01
C ALA A 226 7.92 -2.03 8.89
N SER A 227 6.70 -2.52 9.13
CA SER A 227 5.81 -3.03 8.10
C SER A 227 4.50 -2.25 8.04
N ALA A 228 3.75 -2.45 6.96
CA ALA A 228 2.38 -1.96 6.83
C ALA A 228 1.49 -3.01 6.15
N ASN A 229 0.24 -3.10 6.61
CA ASN A 229 -0.75 -4.03 6.08
C ASN A 229 -1.44 -3.48 4.82
N ASP A 230 -1.53 -2.15 4.71
CA ASP A 230 -2.12 -1.45 3.58
C ASP A 230 -1.43 -0.10 3.30
N GLY A 231 -1.91 0.62 2.28
CA GLY A 231 -1.34 1.90 1.88
C GLY A 231 -1.56 3.03 2.89
N LEU A 232 -2.64 3.01 3.66
CA LEU A 232 -2.90 4.03 4.68
C LEU A 232 -1.91 3.87 5.84
N GLU A 233 -1.75 2.65 6.33
CA GLU A 233 -0.76 2.34 7.35
C GLU A 233 0.66 2.63 6.87
N ALA A 234 0.98 2.33 5.60
CA ALA A 234 2.30 2.59 5.03
C ALA A 234 2.68 4.08 5.10
N VAL A 235 1.72 4.98 4.83
CA VAL A 235 1.91 6.43 4.95
C VAL A 235 2.18 6.82 6.41
N VAL A 236 1.35 6.35 7.35
CA VAL A 236 1.46 6.69 8.78
C VAL A 236 2.81 6.23 9.36
N GLN A 237 3.20 5.00 9.06
CA GLN A 237 4.49 4.45 9.48
C GLN A 237 5.66 5.24 8.87
N SER A 238 5.55 5.61 7.59
CA SER A 238 6.60 6.37 6.89
C SER A 238 6.75 7.79 7.41
N GLN A 239 5.65 8.45 7.78
CA GLN A 239 5.68 9.76 8.44
C GLN A 239 6.33 9.68 9.83
N SER A 240 6.06 8.60 10.57
CA SER A 240 6.69 8.37 11.88
C SER A 240 8.20 8.13 11.75
N LEU A 241 8.60 7.29 10.79
CA LEU A 241 10.01 7.01 10.50
C LEU A 241 10.77 8.26 10.02
N SER A 242 10.17 9.08 9.16
CA SER A 242 10.82 10.28 8.63
C SER A 242 11.06 11.34 9.71
N ARG A 243 10.15 11.47 10.69
CA ARG A 243 10.32 12.36 11.84
C ARG A 243 11.42 11.87 12.79
N LEU A 244 11.40 10.59 13.16
CA LEU A 244 12.38 10.00 14.09
C LEU A 244 13.82 10.03 13.55
N LYS A 245 13.97 9.99 12.22
CA LYS A 245 15.28 9.94 11.55
C LYS A 245 15.70 11.31 10.97
N GLY A 246 14.84 12.31 11.04
CA GLY A 246 15.07 13.68 10.57
C GLY A 246 15.79 14.59 11.57
N GLU A 247 15.86 14.19 12.85
CA GLU A 247 16.71 14.77 13.91
C GLU A 247 18.07 14.02 13.95
#